data_AF-A0A2W6SMH2-F1
#
_entry.id   AF-A0A2W6SMH2-F1
#
_cell.length_a   1.000
_cell.length_b   1.000
_cell.length_c   1.000
_cell.angle_alpha   90.00
_cell.angle_beta   90.00
_cell.angle_gamma   90.00
#
_symmetry.space_group_name_H-M   'P 1'
#
loop_
_entity.id
_entity.type
_entity.pdbx_description
1 polymer ?
#
loop_
_entity_poly.entity_id
_entity_poly.type
_entity_poly.pdbx_seq_one_letter_code
_entity_poly.pdbx_strand_id
1 'polypeptide(L)' 'KYKPTSGEITFNKSHEEGTLITLNWENGYVIQHEVDFDAVDENSMLISFTVSAEKINYGNSAYEGLWPSA' A
#
# COMPACT_ATOMS: atom_id res chain seq x y z
N LYS A 1 11.35 -7.60 17.27
CA LYS A 1 9.89 -7.55 17.01
C LYS A 1 9.68 -6.47 15.97
N TYR A 2 9.15 -6.79 14.79
CA TYR A 2 8.92 -5.77 13.75
C TYR A 2 7.89 -4.75 14.27
N LYS A 3 8.11 -3.47 13.96
CA LYS A 3 7.18 -2.40 14.36
C LYS A 3 6.13 -2.26 13.26
N PRO A 4 4.84 -2.40 13.56
CA PRO A 4 3.82 -2.16 12.56
C PRO A 4 3.82 -0.69 12.12
N THR A 5 3.46 -0.46 10.86
CA THR A 5 3.35 0.87 10.27
C THR A 5 1.94 1.12 9.76
N SER A 6 1.53 2.38 9.80
CA SER A 6 0.38 2.87 9.03
C SER A 6 0.91 3.65 7.84
N GLY A 7 0.16 3.64 6.73
CA GLY A 7 0.54 4.38 5.54
C GLY A 7 -0.66 4.69 4.65
N GLU A 8 -0.43 5.56 3.68
CA GLU A 8 -1.44 6.07 2.77
C GLU A 8 -0.86 6.17 1.36
N ILE A 9 -1.67 5.81 0.37
CA ILE A 9 -1.43 5.99 -1.06
C ILE A 9 -2.60 6.80 -1.62
N THR A 10 -2.29 7.95 -2.21
CA THR A 10 -3.26 8.82 -2.87
C THR A 10 -3.14 8.65 -4.37
N PHE A 11 -4.20 8.16 -5.00
CA PHE A 11 -4.31 8.11 -6.45
C PHE A 11 -4.88 9.43 -6.93
N ASN A 12 -4.12 10.15 -7.76
CA ASN A 12 -4.55 11.41 -8.35
C ASN A 12 -5.27 11.16 -9.69
N LYS A 13 -6.15 12.09 -10.07
CA LYS A 13 -6.80 12.05 -11.39
C LYS A 13 -5.76 12.32 -12.47
N SER A 14 -5.88 11.62 -13.61
CA SER A 14 -4.90 11.71 -14.69
C SER A 14 -5.08 12.91 -15.62
N HIS A 15 -6.24 13.57 -15.60
CA HIS A 15 -6.60 14.62 -16.56
C HIS A 15 -7.01 15.96 -15.91
N GLU A 16 -7.07 16.03 -14.58
CA GLU A 16 -7.40 17.25 -13.84
C GLU A 16 -6.74 17.22 -12.47
N GLU A 17 -6.60 18.39 -11.85
CA GLU A 17 -6.09 18.48 -10.48
C GLU A 17 -7.12 17.89 -9.51
N GLY A 18 -6.68 16.94 -8.70
CA GLY A 18 -7.48 16.39 -7.62
C GLY A 18 -7.20 14.93 -7.31
N THR A 19 -7.63 14.52 -6.12
CA THR A 19 -7.58 13.13 -5.68
C THR A 19 -8.70 12.33 -6.34
N LEU A 20 -8.36 11.17 -6.92
CA LEU A 20 -9.31 10.19 -7.42
C LEU A 20 -9.82 9.32 -6.26
N ILE A 21 -8.91 8.71 -5.52
CA ILE A 21 -9.21 7.81 -4.40
C ILE A 21 -7.98 7.67 -3.50
N THR A 22 -8.20 7.34 -2.23
CA THR A 22 -7.14 7.04 -1.27
C THR A 22 -7.22 5.59 -0.81
N LEU A 23 -6.05 4.98 -0.61
CA LEU A 23 -5.86 3.71 0.07
C LEU A 23 -5.05 3.98 1.32
N ASN A 24 -5.52 3.57 2.49
CA ASN A 24 -4.73 3.64 3.71
C ASN A 24 -4.81 2.32 4.48
N TRP A 25 -3.78 2.04 5.26
CA TRP A 25 -3.72 0.85 6.11
C TRP A 25 -3.28 1.19 7.53
N GLU A 26 -3.70 0.34 8.47
CA GLU A 26 -3.32 0.41 9.87
C GLU A 26 -2.74 -0.95 10.31
N ASN A 27 -1.77 -0.88 11.23
CA ASN A 27 -1.07 -2.05 11.78
C ASN A 27 -0.49 -2.99 10.70
N GLY A 28 0.20 -2.42 9.71
CA GLY A 28 0.77 -3.14 8.57
C GLY A 28 2.23 -3.54 8.74
N TYR A 29 2.62 -4.61 8.02
CA TYR A 29 4.00 -5.09 7.91
C TYR A 29 4.35 -5.37 6.45
N VAL A 30 5.56 -5.01 6.03
CA VAL A 30 6.11 -5.47 4.75
C VAL A 30 6.49 -6.95 4.89
N ILE A 31 5.82 -7.81 4.13
CA ILE A 31 6.02 -9.27 4.17
C ILE A 31 6.84 -9.79 2.99
N GLN A 32 6.96 -8.98 1.93
CA GLN A 32 7.77 -9.26 0.75
C GLN A 32 8.32 -7.93 0.23
N HIS A 33 9.57 -7.96 -0.24
CA HIS A 33 10.27 -6.82 -0.82
C HIS A 33 11.28 -7.32 -1.86
N GLU A 34 11.28 -6.70 -3.03
CA GLU A 34 12.16 -6.97 -4.16
C GLU A 34 12.59 -5.66 -4.80
N VAL A 35 13.86 -5.60 -5.22
CA VAL A 35 14.42 -4.49 -5.97
C VAL A 35 14.95 -5.05 -7.27
N ASP A 36 14.39 -4.57 -8.37
CA ASP A 36 14.84 -4.87 -9.73
C ASP A 36 15.56 -3.65 -10.31
N PHE A 37 16.67 -3.89 -10.99
CA PHE A 37 17.49 -2.85 -11.60
C PHE A 37 17.88 -3.26 -13.02
N ASP A 38 17.47 -2.44 -13.98
CA ASP A 38 17.87 -2.55 -15.38
C ASP A 38 18.35 -1.18 -15.88
N ALA A 39 19.61 -1.11 -16.32
CA ALA A 39 20.22 0.14 -16.77
C ALA A 39 19.70 0.62 -18.15
N VAL A 40 18.95 -0.23 -18.87
CA VAL A 40 18.43 0.06 -20.22
C VAL A 40 16.93 0.38 -20.18
N ASP A 41 16.21 -0.07 -19.15
CA ASP A 41 14.77 0.10 -19.04
C ASP A 41 14.37 1.55 -18.67
N GLU A 42 13.13 1.93 -19.01
CA GLU A 42 12.57 3.26 -18.77
C GLU A 42 12.49 3.58 -17.27
N ASN A 43 12.29 2.56 -16.43
CA ASN A 43 12.36 2.67 -14.98
C ASN A 43 13.57 1.90 -14.46
N SER A 44 14.73 2.57 -14.39
CA SER A 44 15.99 1.88 -14.09
C SER A 44 16.03 1.24 -12.70
N MET A 45 15.12 1.59 -11.79
CA MET A 45 14.97 0.96 -10.49
C MET A 45 13.48 0.78 -10.18
N LEU A 46 13.06 -0.47 -10.01
CA LEU A 46 11.71 -0.82 -9.61
C LEU A 46 11.74 -1.50 -8.24
N ILE A 47 11.02 -0.93 -7.27
CA ILE A 47 10.87 -1.51 -5.93
C ILE A 47 9.45 -2.07 -5.81
N SER A 48 9.36 -3.39 -5.62
CA SER A 48 8.10 -4.09 -5.40
C SER A 48 8.03 -4.57 -3.96
N PHE A 49 6.92 -4.30 -3.28
CA PHE A 49 6.71 -4.77 -1.91
C PHE A 49 5.25 -5.13 -1.65
N THR A 50 5.03 -5.99 -0.65
CA THR A 50 3.69 -6.39 -0.21
C THR A 50 3.51 -6.05 1.26
N VAL A 51 2.44 -5.32 1.57
CA VAL A 51 2.04 -4.99 2.94
C VAL A 51 0.87 -5.87 3.36
N SER A 52 1.03 -6.59 4.47
CA SER A 52 -0.06 -7.25 5.18
C SER A 52 -0.50 -6.36 6.34
N ALA A 53 -1.78 -5.99 6.40
CA ALA A 53 -2.33 -5.07 7.40
C ALA A 53 -3.63 -5.59 8.00
N GLU A 54 -3.91 -5.21 9.25
CA GLU A 54 -5.15 -5.60 9.94
C GLU A 54 -6.36 -4.82 9.43
N LYS A 55 -6.17 -3.57 9.03
CA LYS A 55 -7.23 -2.73 8.47
C LYS A 55 -6.73 -2.05 7.21
N ILE A 56 -7.58 -2.06 6.19
CA ILE A 56 -7.34 -1.37 4.92
C ILE A 56 -8.61 -0.60 4.57
N ASN A 57 -8.50 0.71 4.39
CA ASN A 57 -9.59 1.54 3.87
C ASN A 57 -9.27 1.94 2.43
N TYR A 58 -10.26 1.83 1.54
CA TYR A 58 -10.15 2.21 0.14
C TYR A 58 -11.38 3.02 -0.28
N GLY A 59 -11.20 4.32 -0.41
CA GLY A 59 -12.33 5.26 -0.55
C GLY A 59 -13.31 5.11 0.61
N ASN A 60 -14.55 4.70 0.30
CA ASN A 60 -15.62 4.50 1.29
C ASN A 60 -15.76 3.04 1.77
N SER A 61 -14.91 2.13 1.28
CA SER A 61 -14.91 0.72 1.67
C SER A 61 -13.86 0.45 2.73
N ALA A 62 -14.16 -0.42 3.68
CA ALA A 62 -13.24 -0.86 4.72
C ALA A 62 -13.14 -2.38 4.73
N TYR A 63 -11.92 -2.89 4.86
CA TYR A 63 -11.61 -4.28 5.16
C TYR A 63 -10.99 -4.36 6.55
N GLU A 64 -11.51 -5.28 7.37
CA GLU A 64 -10.98 -5.59 8.70
C GLU A 64 -10.63 -7.09 8.73
N GLY A 65 -9.34 -7.39 8.86
CA GLY A 65 -8.78 -8.74 8.91
C GLY A 65 -8.80 -9.36 10.31
N LEU A 66 -9.67 -8.87 11.19
CA LEU A 66 -9.84 -9.40 12.53
C LEU A 66 -10.71 -10.65 12.48
N TRP A 67 -10.18 -11.77 12.99
CA TRP A 67 -11.00 -12.94 13.25
C TRP A 67 -11.97 -12.64 14.39
N PRO A 68 -13.21 -13.19 14.37
CA PRO A 68 -14.11 -13.07 15.51
C PRO A 68 -13.41 -13.60 16.77
N SER A 69 -13.21 -12.73 17.76
CA SER A 69 -12.83 -13.15 19.10
C SER A 69 -14.05 -13.80 19.76
N ALA A 70 -13.87 -15.00 20.28
CA ALA A 70 -14.89 -15.75 21.03
C ALA A 70 -15.41 -14.96 22.24
#